data_AF-A0A498KVP1-F1
#
_entry.id   AF-A0A498KVP1-F1
#
_cell.length_a   1.000
_cell.length_b   1.000
_cell.length_c   1.000
_cell.angle_alpha   90.00
_cell.angle_beta   90.00
_cell.angle_gamma   90.00
#
_symmetry.space_group_name_H-M   'P 1'
#
loop_
_entity.id
_entity.type
_entity.pdbx_description
1 polymer ?
#
loop_
_entity_poly.entity_id
_entity_poly.type
_entity_poly.pdbx_seq_one_letter_code
_entity_poly.pdbx_strand_id
1 'polypeptide(L)'
;MTSEKTTSTSITDHSGLAEQLLRVYENFADEFSRRDVPVHLSNVAREGKYLKGKKLGQHPERFVEQYLIWPTLELLDYEFWAQPYGYPKWDKTRPDFAIKNFDCGLDCAVIGEVKTPNKFEYGKEQMEDYLKSDLGEATVGITTDGVRWNIEARPEKSSELLEVVDVNFHDVVRKLPSRHEERESYPSHRTRQEMEMVELLKRESVEGKAAKALTEAVGE
;
A
#
# COMPACT_ATOMS: atom_id res chain seq x y z
N MET A 1 38.75 33.50 -11.36
CA MET A 1 38.71 32.55 -10.24
C MET A 1 37.24 32.18 -10.01
N THR A 2 36.81 31.13 -10.69
CA THR A 2 35.46 30.57 -10.62
C THR A 2 35.42 29.60 -9.46
N SER A 3 34.63 29.93 -8.43
CA SER A 3 34.37 29.04 -7.30
C SER A 3 33.45 27.92 -7.76
N GLU A 4 34.01 26.73 -7.98
CA GLU A 4 33.22 25.50 -8.11
C GLU A 4 32.53 25.23 -6.78
N LYS A 5 31.19 25.34 -6.76
CA LYS A 5 30.38 24.80 -5.67
C LYS A 5 30.43 23.29 -5.78
N THR A 6 31.23 22.66 -4.93
CA THR A 6 31.21 21.22 -4.71
C THR A 6 29.88 20.88 -4.05
N THR A 7 28.94 20.34 -4.83
CA THR A 7 27.69 19.80 -4.31
C THR A 7 28.03 18.54 -3.53
N SER A 8 28.16 18.69 -2.21
CA SER A 8 28.28 17.58 -1.27
C SER A 8 26.96 16.81 -1.25
N THR A 9 26.80 15.81 -2.11
CA THR A 9 25.75 14.80 -1.93
C THR A 9 26.08 14.02 -0.66
N SER A 10 25.35 14.31 0.40
CA SER A 10 25.51 13.62 1.67
C SER A 10 25.00 12.19 1.51
N ILE A 11 25.75 11.22 2.05
CA ILE A 11 25.35 9.80 2.18
C ILE A 11 24.02 9.61 2.94
N THR A 12 23.47 10.69 3.53
CA THR A 12 22.19 10.72 4.26
C THR A 12 20.96 11.08 3.41
N ASP A 13 21.10 11.36 2.11
CA ASP A 13 19.97 11.80 1.26
C ASP A 13 19.07 10.64 0.77
N HIS A 14 19.05 9.50 1.48
CA HIS A 14 18.27 8.34 1.10
C HIS A 14 17.42 7.87 2.27
N SER A 15 16.10 7.88 2.09
CA SER A 15 15.17 7.28 3.05
C SER A 15 15.50 5.80 3.21
N GLY A 16 15.90 5.39 4.42
CA GLY A 16 16.08 3.98 4.78
C GLY A 16 14.79 3.18 4.60
N LEU A 17 13.62 3.84 4.68
CA LEU A 17 12.31 3.23 4.44
C LEU A 17 12.11 2.91 2.95
N ALA A 18 12.47 3.82 2.05
CA ALA A 18 12.41 3.58 0.61
C ALA A 18 13.29 2.40 0.17
N GLU A 19 14.50 2.28 0.75
CA GLU A 19 15.35 1.11 0.50
C GLU A 19 14.73 -0.19 1.02
N GLN A 20 14.18 -0.18 2.24
CA GLN A 20 13.56 -1.37 2.82
C GLN A 20 12.30 -1.78 2.06
N LEU A 21 11.48 -0.82 1.61
CA LEU A 21 10.32 -1.11 0.78
C LEU A 21 10.73 -1.68 -0.57
N LEU A 22 11.80 -1.16 -1.18
CA LEU A 22 12.33 -1.74 -2.42
C LEU A 22 12.68 -3.21 -2.26
N ARG A 23 13.27 -3.59 -1.12
CA ARG A 23 13.56 -5.00 -0.81
C ARG A 23 12.30 -5.85 -0.69
N VAL A 24 11.19 -5.30 -0.18
CA VAL A 24 9.89 -6.00 -0.19
C VAL A 24 9.44 -6.28 -1.62
N TYR A 25 9.48 -5.27 -2.50
CA TYR A 25 9.08 -5.42 -3.91
C TYR A 25 10.01 -6.37 -4.68
N GLU A 26 11.31 -6.33 -4.41
CA GLU A 26 12.28 -7.28 -4.97
C GLU A 26 12.00 -8.70 -4.50
N ASN A 27 11.68 -8.90 -3.22
CA ASN A 27 11.31 -10.21 -2.68
C ASN A 27 10.02 -10.75 -3.32
N PHE A 28 9.03 -9.87 -3.52
CA PHE A 28 7.80 -10.20 -4.26
C PHE A 28 8.11 -10.65 -5.69
N ALA A 29 9.04 -9.98 -6.38
CA ALA A 29 9.50 -10.39 -7.71
C ALA A 29 10.22 -11.74 -7.69
N ASP A 30 11.14 -11.93 -6.73
CA ASP A 30 11.92 -13.14 -6.55
C ASP A 30 11.02 -14.38 -6.36
N GLU A 31 9.84 -14.22 -5.74
CA GLU A 31 8.87 -15.30 -5.59
C GLU A 31 8.32 -15.84 -6.92
N PHE A 32 8.18 -15.00 -7.95
CA PHE A 32 7.78 -15.51 -9.28
C PHE A 32 8.89 -16.36 -9.88
N SER A 33 10.15 -15.98 -9.65
CA SER A 33 11.31 -16.75 -10.12
C SER A 33 11.48 -18.06 -9.36
N ARG A 34 11.31 -18.06 -8.04
CA ARG A 34 11.33 -19.29 -7.21
C ARG A 34 10.27 -20.32 -7.62
N ARG A 35 9.20 -19.85 -8.25
CA ARG A 35 8.08 -20.67 -8.74
C ARG A 35 8.17 -20.96 -10.25
N ASP A 36 9.30 -20.65 -10.88
CA ASP A 36 9.54 -20.83 -12.32
C ASP A 36 8.49 -20.14 -13.22
N VAL A 37 7.96 -18.98 -12.80
CA VAL A 37 6.99 -18.17 -13.55
C VAL A 37 7.38 -16.68 -13.71
N PRO A 38 8.64 -16.31 -14.00
CA PRO A 38 9.05 -14.91 -14.15
C PRO A 38 8.29 -14.18 -15.28
N VAL A 39 7.92 -14.89 -16.35
CA VAL A 39 7.10 -14.33 -17.45
C VAL A 39 5.73 -13.88 -16.93
N HIS A 40 5.17 -14.54 -15.92
CA HIS A 40 3.89 -14.15 -15.33
C HIS A 40 4.01 -12.81 -14.58
N LEU A 41 5.14 -12.52 -13.94
CA LEU A 41 5.41 -11.18 -13.37
C LEU A 41 5.44 -10.11 -14.47
N SER A 42 6.17 -10.35 -15.56
CA SER A 42 6.27 -9.42 -16.69
C SER A 42 4.90 -9.05 -17.27
N ASN A 43 4.06 -10.07 -17.47
CA ASN A 43 2.67 -9.92 -17.91
C ASN A 43 1.83 -9.04 -16.96
N VAL A 44 1.96 -9.23 -15.65
CA VAL A 44 1.20 -8.46 -14.65
C VAL A 44 1.73 -7.02 -14.57
N ALA A 45 3.05 -6.86 -14.49
CA ALA A 45 3.70 -5.59 -14.25
C ALA A 45 3.69 -4.66 -15.47
N ARG A 46 3.84 -5.20 -16.69
CA ARG A 46 4.03 -4.38 -17.91
C ARG A 46 2.84 -4.36 -18.84
N GLU A 47 2.08 -5.45 -18.88
CA GLU A 47 0.95 -5.64 -19.82
C GLU A 47 -0.43 -5.50 -19.15
N GLY A 48 -0.49 -5.16 -17.86
CA GLY A 48 -1.75 -4.97 -17.13
C GLY A 48 -2.56 -6.25 -16.93
N LYS A 49 -1.95 -7.44 -17.09
CA LYS A 49 -2.68 -8.71 -16.93
C LYS A 49 -2.96 -9.00 -15.46
N TYR A 50 -4.03 -9.73 -15.19
CA TYR A 50 -4.36 -10.16 -13.83
C TYR A 50 -3.50 -11.30 -13.35
N LEU A 51 -3.19 -11.28 -12.05
CA LEU A 51 -2.54 -12.36 -11.35
C LEU A 51 -3.40 -13.64 -11.41
N LYS A 52 -2.81 -14.80 -11.76
CA LYS A 52 -3.52 -16.07 -11.96
C LYS A 52 -3.03 -17.13 -10.99
N GLY A 53 -3.92 -17.63 -10.14
CA GLY A 53 -3.57 -18.57 -9.06
C GLY A 53 -2.98 -19.88 -9.57
N LYS A 54 -3.48 -20.40 -10.71
CA LYS A 54 -2.94 -21.60 -11.37
C LYS A 54 -1.45 -21.49 -11.75
N LYS A 55 -0.95 -20.26 -11.99
CA LYS A 55 0.47 -20.02 -12.29
C LYS A 55 1.31 -19.91 -11.01
N LEU A 56 0.68 -19.46 -9.91
CA LEU A 56 1.35 -19.28 -8.63
C LEU A 56 1.31 -20.54 -7.75
N GLY A 57 0.40 -21.48 -7.99
CA GLY A 57 0.17 -22.61 -7.09
C GLY A 57 -0.54 -22.22 -5.78
N GLN A 58 -1.09 -21.00 -5.70
CA GLN A 58 -1.85 -20.51 -4.55
C GLN A 58 -2.91 -19.46 -4.96
N HIS A 59 -3.80 -19.10 -4.05
CA HIS A 59 -4.77 -18.03 -4.31
C HIS A 59 -4.05 -16.70 -4.58
N PRO A 60 -4.39 -15.95 -5.64
CA PRO A 60 -3.73 -14.69 -5.97
C PRO A 60 -3.70 -13.66 -4.85
N GLU A 61 -4.82 -13.45 -4.14
CA GLU A 61 -4.88 -12.49 -3.03
C GLU A 61 -3.94 -12.91 -1.90
N ARG A 62 -3.94 -14.19 -1.51
CA ARG A 62 -3.00 -14.73 -0.51
C ARG A 62 -1.54 -14.52 -0.89
N PHE A 63 -1.22 -14.57 -2.18
CA PHE A 63 0.13 -14.27 -2.67
C PHE A 63 0.53 -12.81 -2.49
N VAL A 64 -0.36 -11.90 -2.83
CA VAL A 64 -0.10 -10.46 -2.70
C VAL A 64 -0.05 -10.05 -1.23
N GLU A 65 -1.00 -10.55 -0.43
CA GLU A 65 -1.01 -10.45 1.02
C GLU A 65 0.35 -10.83 1.63
N GLN A 66 0.78 -12.07 1.39
CA GLN A 66 1.96 -12.65 2.02
C GLN A 66 3.28 -11.97 1.63
N TYR A 67 3.44 -11.62 0.35
CA TYR A 67 4.75 -11.22 -0.18
C TYR A 67 4.85 -9.74 -0.49
N LEU A 68 3.76 -8.97 -0.37
CA LEU A 68 3.76 -7.54 -0.67
C LEU A 68 3.07 -6.72 0.42
N ILE A 69 1.83 -7.05 0.78
CA ILE A 69 1.02 -6.19 1.66
C ILE A 69 1.43 -6.33 3.13
N TRP A 70 1.44 -7.55 3.69
CA TRP A 70 1.84 -7.75 5.09
C TRP A 70 3.26 -7.29 5.38
N PRO A 71 4.28 -7.61 4.54
CA PRO A 71 5.63 -7.08 4.76
C PRO A 71 5.69 -5.55 4.65
N THR A 72 4.84 -4.92 3.84
CA THR A 72 4.77 -3.45 3.77
C THR A 72 4.13 -2.86 5.03
N LEU A 73 3.05 -3.45 5.56
CA LEU A 73 2.44 -3.00 6.81
C LEU A 73 3.40 -3.16 8.00
N GLU A 74 4.10 -4.29 8.10
CA GLU A 74 5.12 -4.53 9.11
C GLU A 74 6.26 -3.50 9.02
N LEU A 75 6.73 -3.20 7.81
CA LEU A 75 7.75 -2.18 7.57
C LEU A 75 7.30 -0.77 7.99
N LEU A 76 6.02 -0.46 7.84
CA LEU A 76 5.41 0.80 8.24
C LEU A 76 5.00 0.83 9.72
N ASP A 77 5.36 -0.21 10.49
CA ASP A 77 5.10 -0.34 11.93
C ASP A 77 3.60 -0.40 12.27
N TYR A 78 2.79 -0.97 11.37
CA TYR A 78 1.39 -1.24 11.64
C TYR A 78 1.20 -2.63 12.25
N GLU A 79 0.52 -2.68 13.40
CA GLU A 79 -0.04 -3.91 13.93
C GLU A 79 -1.41 -4.15 13.30
N PHE A 80 -1.61 -5.30 12.66
CA PHE A 80 -2.86 -5.59 11.96
C PHE A 80 -3.50 -6.91 12.40
N TRP A 81 -4.80 -7.02 12.12
CA TRP A 81 -5.59 -8.24 12.23
C TRP A 81 -6.09 -8.65 10.86
N ALA A 82 -5.56 -9.74 10.30
CA ALA A 82 -6.07 -10.29 9.05
C ALA A 82 -7.44 -10.96 9.25
N GLN A 83 -8.37 -10.70 8.34
CA GLN A 83 -9.75 -11.21 8.29
C GLN A 83 -10.50 -11.07 9.61
N PRO A 84 -10.67 -9.84 10.12
CA PRO A 84 -11.21 -9.56 11.44
C PRO A 84 -12.71 -9.89 11.49
N TYR A 85 -13.05 -11.09 11.98
CA TYR A 85 -14.43 -11.55 12.00
C TYR A 85 -15.27 -10.72 12.98
N GLY A 86 -16.36 -10.11 12.48
CA GLY A 86 -17.27 -9.28 13.28
C GLY A 86 -16.72 -7.89 13.63
N TYR A 87 -15.69 -7.43 12.91
CA TYR A 87 -15.13 -6.09 13.07
C TYR A 87 -14.92 -5.38 11.72
N PRO A 88 -15.35 -4.11 11.60
CA PRO A 88 -16.26 -3.39 12.50
C PRO A 88 -17.62 -4.10 12.56
N LYS A 89 -18.55 -3.65 13.41
CA LYS A 89 -19.85 -4.32 13.61
C LYS A 89 -20.82 -4.11 12.44
N TRP A 90 -20.37 -4.40 11.23
CA TRP A 90 -21.17 -4.29 10.00
C TRP A 90 -22.02 -5.54 9.76
N ASP A 91 -23.13 -5.35 9.06
CA ASP A 91 -24.03 -6.44 8.70
C ASP A 91 -23.42 -7.34 7.62
N LYS A 92 -22.90 -8.50 8.05
CA LYS A 92 -22.44 -9.64 7.23
C LYS A 92 -21.23 -9.39 6.32
N THR A 93 -20.64 -8.20 6.37
CA THR A 93 -19.41 -7.87 5.64
C THR A 93 -18.20 -7.98 6.54
N ARG A 94 -17.03 -8.21 5.94
CA ARG A 94 -15.77 -8.36 6.67
C ARG A 94 -14.64 -7.79 5.82
N PRO A 95 -13.91 -6.79 6.30
CA PRO A 95 -12.73 -6.30 5.60
C PRO A 95 -11.63 -7.37 5.56
N ASP A 96 -10.64 -7.19 4.68
CA ASP A 96 -9.51 -8.12 4.61
C ASP A 96 -8.56 -7.97 5.79
N PHE A 97 -8.44 -6.77 6.36
CA PHE A 97 -7.71 -6.54 7.60
C PHE A 97 -8.22 -5.33 8.39
N ALA A 98 -7.76 -5.20 9.63
CA ALA A 98 -7.90 -4.01 10.47
C ALA A 98 -6.58 -3.63 11.11
N ILE A 99 -6.34 -2.35 11.36
CA ILE A 99 -5.16 -1.85 12.09
C ILE A 99 -5.50 -1.71 13.58
N LYS A 100 -4.60 -2.14 14.45
CA LYS A 100 -4.80 -2.20 15.92
C LYS A 100 -4.13 -1.07 16.68
N ASN A 101 -3.04 -0.53 16.13
CA ASN A 101 -2.19 0.45 16.77
C ASN A 101 -2.27 1.83 16.08
N PHE A 102 -3.41 2.12 15.45
CA PHE A 102 -3.66 3.43 14.83
C PHE A 102 -4.14 4.42 15.88
N ASP A 103 -3.47 5.55 16.01
CA ASP A 103 -3.84 6.60 16.95
C ASP A 103 -3.74 7.97 16.28
N CYS A 104 -4.89 8.51 15.87
CA CYS A 104 -5.00 9.88 15.36
C CYS A 104 -5.56 10.86 16.41
N GLY A 105 -5.63 10.46 17.68
CA GLY A 105 -6.23 11.25 18.77
C GLY A 105 -7.77 11.28 18.76
N LEU A 106 -8.41 10.54 17.86
CA LEU A 106 -9.86 10.36 17.77
C LEU A 106 -10.20 8.87 17.78
N ASP A 107 -11.35 8.53 18.37
CA ASP A 107 -11.87 7.16 18.30
C ASP A 107 -12.33 6.87 16.87
N CYS A 108 -11.64 5.96 16.18
CA CYS A 108 -11.98 5.56 14.84
C CYS A 108 -11.60 4.11 14.55
N ALA A 109 -12.41 3.44 13.74
CA ALA A 109 -12.05 2.14 13.19
C ALA A 109 -11.11 2.30 12.00
N VAL A 110 -10.12 1.42 11.87
CA VAL A 110 -9.20 1.42 10.72
C VAL A 110 -9.21 0.05 10.07
N ILE A 111 -9.67 0.01 8.82
CA ILE A 111 -9.91 -1.21 8.07
C ILE A 111 -9.24 -1.17 6.71
N GLY A 112 -9.02 -2.33 6.12
CA GLY A 112 -8.44 -2.41 4.80
C GLY A 112 -9.01 -3.49 3.91
N GLU A 113 -9.02 -3.17 2.61
CA GLU A 113 -9.46 -4.05 1.52
C GLU A 113 -8.28 -4.30 0.58
N VAL A 114 -8.04 -5.56 0.29
CA VAL A 114 -6.92 -6.06 -0.49
C VAL A 114 -7.41 -6.60 -1.81
N LYS A 115 -6.79 -6.16 -2.91
CA LYS A 115 -6.95 -6.81 -4.22
C LYS A 115 -5.60 -7.26 -4.78
N THR A 116 -5.66 -7.98 -5.88
CA THR A 116 -4.45 -8.30 -6.65
C THR A 116 -4.08 -7.15 -7.57
N PRO A 117 -2.80 -6.99 -7.96
CA PRO A 117 -2.38 -5.99 -8.94
C PRO A 117 -3.30 -5.93 -10.17
N ASN A 118 -3.55 -4.71 -10.63
CA ASN A 118 -4.47 -4.36 -11.73
C ASN A 118 -5.96 -4.54 -11.40
N LYS A 119 -6.32 -4.75 -10.13
CA LYS A 119 -7.72 -4.81 -9.66
C LYS A 119 -8.05 -3.79 -8.56
N PHE A 120 -7.21 -2.77 -8.40
CA PHE A 120 -7.36 -1.75 -7.36
C PHE A 120 -8.77 -1.14 -7.31
N GLU A 121 -9.34 -0.76 -8.46
CA GLU A 121 -10.66 -0.10 -8.52
C GLU A 121 -11.79 -0.93 -7.90
N TYR A 122 -11.74 -2.26 -8.02
CA TYR A 122 -12.71 -3.14 -7.35
C TYR A 122 -12.63 -3.08 -5.83
N GLY A 123 -11.42 -2.89 -5.28
CA GLY A 123 -11.21 -2.69 -3.86
C GLY A 123 -11.71 -1.32 -3.41
N LYS A 124 -11.52 -0.29 -4.25
CA LYS A 124 -11.97 1.06 -3.95
C LYS A 124 -13.50 1.13 -3.87
N GLU A 125 -14.20 0.59 -4.87
CA GLU A 125 -15.67 0.51 -4.87
C GLU A 125 -16.18 -0.20 -3.59
N GLN A 126 -15.57 -1.32 -3.21
CA GLN A 126 -15.95 -2.07 -2.01
C GLN A 126 -15.66 -1.31 -0.70
N MET A 127 -14.55 -0.58 -0.64
CA MET A 127 -14.22 0.27 0.51
C MET A 127 -15.21 1.43 0.65
N GLU A 128 -15.56 2.09 -0.45
CA GLU A 128 -16.57 3.15 -0.43
C GLU A 128 -17.92 2.65 0.07
N ASP A 129 -18.33 1.45 -0.35
CA ASP A 129 -19.55 0.81 0.15
C ASP A 129 -19.47 0.56 1.66
N TYR A 130 -18.33 0.08 2.17
CA TYR A 130 -18.14 -0.09 3.62
C TYR A 130 -18.24 1.21 4.39
N LEU A 131 -17.50 2.24 3.97
CA LEU A 131 -17.49 3.53 4.63
C LEU A 131 -18.88 4.18 4.60
N LYS A 132 -19.67 3.99 3.53
CA LYS A 132 -21.02 4.55 3.43
C LYS A 132 -22.10 3.70 4.11
N SER A 133 -21.81 2.43 4.46
CA SER A 133 -22.80 1.49 5.03
C SER A 133 -23.09 1.72 6.52
N ASP A 134 -22.10 2.17 7.29
CA ASP A 134 -22.24 2.48 8.70
C ASP A 134 -21.67 3.85 9.00
N LEU A 135 -22.57 4.80 9.26
CA LEU A 135 -22.18 6.17 9.54
C LEU A 135 -21.91 6.42 11.03
N GLY A 136 -21.97 5.39 11.88
CA GLY A 136 -21.91 5.48 13.35
C GLY A 136 -20.61 6.07 13.90
N GLU A 137 -19.48 5.41 13.69
CA GLU A 137 -18.16 5.79 14.24
C GLU A 137 -17.21 6.24 13.14
N ALA A 138 -16.38 7.26 13.37
CA ALA A 138 -15.39 7.69 12.37
C ALA A 138 -14.55 6.48 11.89
N THR A 139 -14.25 6.43 10.59
CA THR A 139 -13.58 5.27 9.99
C THR A 139 -12.51 5.68 9.00
N VAL A 140 -11.36 5.05 9.07
CA VAL A 140 -10.28 5.16 8.07
C VAL A 140 -10.24 3.88 7.24
N GLY A 141 -10.39 4.02 5.94
CA GLY A 141 -10.32 2.93 4.97
C GLY A 141 -9.00 2.90 4.24
N ILE A 142 -8.37 1.73 4.14
CA ILE A 142 -7.15 1.48 3.39
C ILE A 142 -7.47 0.55 2.21
N THR A 143 -7.44 1.07 0.99
CA THR A 143 -7.56 0.26 -0.22
C THR A 143 -6.18 0.01 -0.81
N THR A 144 -5.84 -1.25 -1.09
CA THR A 144 -4.55 -1.55 -1.72
C THR A 144 -4.55 -2.81 -2.59
N ASP A 145 -3.71 -2.81 -3.61
CA ASP A 145 -3.29 -4.02 -4.32
C ASP A 145 -1.80 -4.34 -4.14
N GLY A 146 -1.18 -3.70 -3.14
CA GLY A 146 0.25 -3.69 -2.88
C GLY A 146 1.05 -2.80 -3.84
N VAL A 147 0.47 -2.29 -4.92
CA VAL A 147 1.12 -1.35 -5.87
C VAL A 147 0.63 0.07 -5.65
N ARG A 148 -0.69 0.24 -5.54
CA ARG A 148 -1.32 1.49 -5.12
C ARG A 148 -1.85 1.33 -3.69
N TRP A 149 -1.71 2.40 -2.91
CA TRP A 149 -2.23 2.51 -1.56
C TRP A 149 -3.02 3.80 -1.47
N ASN A 150 -4.32 3.67 -1.23
CA ASN A 150 -5.20 4.80 -1.02
C ASN A 150 -5.80 4.69 0.37
N ILE A 151 -5.72 5.78 1.11
CA ILE A 151 -6.23 5.92 2.47
C ILE A 151 -7.24 7.05 2.44
N GLU A 152 -8.47 6.74 2.81
CA GLU A 152 -9.58 7.67 2.88
C GLU A 152 -10.13 7.67 4.32
N ALA A 153 -10.54 8.84 4.80
CA ALA A 153 -11.15 9.02 6.10
C ALA A 153 -12.61 9.42 5.93
N ARG A 154 -13.47 8.83 6.75
CA ARG A 154 -14.88 9.16 6.86
C ARG A 154 -15.16 9.68 8.26
N PRO A 155 -15.56 10.96 8.42
CA PRO A 155 -15.98 11.52 9.69
C PRO A 155 -17.22 10.82 10.25
N GLU A 156 -17.36 10.77 11.57
CA GLU A 156 -18.58 10.30 12.23
C GLU A 156 -19.81 11.01 11.65
N LYS A 157 -20.90 10.25 11.42
CA LYS A 157 -22.19 10.73 10.88
C LYS A 157 -22.12 11.43 9.52
N SER A 158 -20.98 11.40 8.82
CA SER A 158 -20.84 11.94 7.47
C SER A 158 -20.70 10.83 6.43
N SER A 159 -21.31 11.02 5.26
CA SER A 159 -21.09 10.18 4.07
C SER A 159 -19.95 10.69 3.18
N GLU A 160 -19.33 11.81 3.55
CA GLU A 160 -18.18 12.36 2.83
C GLU A 160 -16.94 11.52 3.06
N LEU A 161 -16.20 11.27 1.97
CA LEU A 161 -14.93 10.56 1.99
C LEU A 161 -13.82 11.56 1.71
N LEU A 162 -12.87 11.66 2.64
CA LEU A 162 -11.77 12.61 2.61
C LEU A 162 -10.49 11.83 2.27
N GLU A 163 -9.83 12.18 1.18
CA GLU A 163 -8.55 11.56 0.83
C GLU A 163 -7.46 11.96 1.84
N VAL A 164 -6.82 10.97 2.46
CA VAL A 164 -5.71 11.15 3.41
C VAL A 164 -4.38 10.97 2.66
N VAL A 165 -4.26 9.89 1.89
CA VAL A 165 -3.08 9.55 1.09
C VAL A 165 -3.48 8.79 -0.17
N ASP A 166 -2.82 9.06 -1.28
CA ASP A 166 -2.80 8.19 -2.46
C ASP A 166 -1.37 8.10 -2.99
N VAL A 167 -0.79 6.90 -2.95
CA VAL A 167 0.55 6.62 -3.49
C VAL A 167 0.51 5.43 -4.44
N ASN A 168 1.32 5.51 -5.50
CA ASN A 168 1.31 4.53 -6.56
C ASN A 168 2.74 4.17 -7.00
N PHE A 169 3.12 2.91 -6.76
CA PHE A 169 4.44 2.36 -7.08
C PHE A 169 4.45 1.60 -8.42
N HIS A 170 3.50 1.86 -9.31
CA HIS A 170 3.40 1.18 -10.60
C HIS A 170 4.71 1.23 -11.41
N ASP A 171 5.39 2.38 -11.46
CA ASP A 171 6.64 2.53 -12.20
C ASP A 171 7.79 1.68 -11.62
N VAL A 172 7.80 1.49 -10.31
CA VAL A 172 8.72 0.57 -9.62
C VAL A 172 8.41 -0.87 -10.03
N VAL A 173 7.14 -1.27 -9.97
CA VAL A 173 6.68 -2.63 -10.31
C VAL A 173 7.00 -2.98 -11.76
N ARG A 174 6.83 -2.03 -12.70
CA ARG A 174 7.16 -2.21 -14.13
C ARG A 174 8.62 -2.61 -14.39
N LYS A 175 9.53 -2.24 -13.49
CA LYS A 175 10.97 -2.52 -13.59
C LYS A 175 11.37 -3.85 -12.95
N LEU A 176 10.57 -4.38 -12.03
CA LEU A 176 10.87 -5.63 -11.34
C LEU A 176 11.14 -6.83 -12.26
N PRO A 177 10.45 -7.04 -13.40
CA PRO A 177 10.76 -8.17 -14.27
C PRO A 177 12.20 -8.14 -14.82
N SER A 178 12.80 -6.95 -15.01
CA SER A 178 14.20 -6.82 -15.47
C SER A 178 15.19 -7.49 -14.52
N ARG A 179 14.85 -7.63 -13.23
CA ARG A 179 15.67 -8.35 -12.24
C ARG A 179 15.94 -9.80 -12.63
N HIS A 180 15.06 -10.42 -13.41
CA HIS A 180 15.14 -11.83 -13.79
C HIS A 180 15.39 -12.05 -15.28
N GLU A 181 14.96 -11.11 -16.11
CA GLU A 181 15.15 -11.13 -17.56
C GLU A 181 16.56 -10.68 -17.98
N GLU A 182 17.11 -9.67 -17.29
CA GLU A 182 18.36 -8.99 -17.64
C GLU A 182 19.32 -9.11 -16.46
N ARG A 183 20.12 -10.18 -16.43
CA ARG A 183 20.99 -10.55 -15.29
C ARG A 183 21.95 -9.45 -14.78
N GLU A 184 22.10 -8.28 -15.41
CA GLU A 184 23.08 -7.27 -14.99
C GLU A 184 22.68 -5.76 -15.08
N SER A 185 21.41 -5.36 -15.19
CA SER A 185 21.11 -3.90 -15.12
C SER A 185 19.77 -3.53 -14.50
N TYR A 186 19.40 -4.13 -13.36
CA TYR A 186 18.34 -3.57 -12.53
C TYR A 186 18.82 -2.23 -11.92
N PRO A 187 18.20 -1.09 -12.26
CA PRO A 187 18.70 0.21 -11.82
C PRO A 187 18.22 0.50 -10.37
N SER A 188 18.66 -0.31 -9.42
CA SER A 188 18.21 -0.30 -8.01
C SER A 188 18.23 1.11 -7.41
N HIS A 189 19.29 1.88 -7.65
CA HIS A 189 19.41 3.25 -7.17
C HIS A 189 18.29 4.16 -7.71
N ARG A 190 17.99 4.10 -9.02
CA ARG A 190 16.94 4.92 -9.64
C ARG A 190 15.56 4.44 -9.22
N THR A 191 15.36 3.12 -9.13
CA THR A 191 14.09 2.56 -8.67
C THR A 191 13.81 2.95 -7.22
N ARG A 192 14.84 3.00 -6.36
CA ARG A 192 14.72 3.48 -4.97
C ARG A 192 14.23 4.93 -4.87
N GLN A 193 14.71 5.83 -5.73
CA GLN A 193 14.27 7.22 -5.74
C GLN A 193 12.77 7.35 -6.01
N GLU A 194 12.22 6.46 -6.84
CA GLU A 194 10.77 6.42 -7.13
C GLU A 194 9.95 5.85 -5.96
N MET A 195 10.60 5.32 -4.92
CA MET A 195 9.94 4.84 -3.71
C MET A 195 9.86 5.88 -2.60
N GLU A 196 10.42 7.08 -2.77
CA GLU A 196 10.43 8.13 -1.74
C GLU A 196 9.02 8.51 -1.25
N MET A 197 7.99 8.34 -2.08
CA MET A 197 6.59 8.57 -1.69
C MET A 197 6.09 7.63 -0.56
N VAL A 198 6.83 6.55 -0.24
CA VAL A 198 6.54 5.71 0.94
C VAL A 198 6.54 6.49 2.25
N GLU A 199 7.27 7.61 2.31
CA GLU A 199 7.27 8.51 3.47
C GLU A 199 5.86 9.00 3.81
N LEU A 200 4.98 9.11 2.82
CA LEU A 200 3.58 9.50 3.02
C LEU A 200 2.73 8.40 3.67
N LEU A 201 3.17 7.14 3.62
CA LEU A 201 2.51 5.99 4.23
C LEU A 201 2.99 5.68 5.65
N LYS A 202 4.03 6.36 6.14
CA LYS A 202 4.48 6.22 7.53
C LYS A 202 3.31 6.43 8.48
N ARG A 203 3.16 5.54 9.46
CA ARG A 203 2.06 5.55 10.43
C ARG A 203 1.79 6.94 11.02
N GLU A 204 2.81 7.59 11.58
CA GLU A 204 2.68 8.95 12.14
C GLU A 204 2.21 9.99 11.10
N SER A 205 2.67 9.88 9.85
CA SER A 205 2.23 10.78 8.78
C SER A 205 0.78 10.55 8.39
N VAL A 206 0.33 9.29 8.35
CA VAL A 206 -1.06 8.95 8.03
C VAL A 206 -1.98 9.36 9.18
N GLU A 207 -1.60 9.06 10.42
CA GLU A 207 -2.33 9.44 11.64
C GLU A 207 -2.52 10.96 11.72
N GLY A 208 -1.47 11.75 11.50
CA GLY A 208 -1.57 13.21 11.51
C GLY A 208 -2.47 13.78 10.42
N LYS A 209 -2.44 13.20 9.21
CA LYS A 209 -3.33 13.61 8.11
C LYS A 209 -4.78 13.18 8.35
N ALA A 210 -4.99 11.98 8.88
CA ALA A 210 -6.31 11.48 9.24
C ALA A 210 -6.93 12.33 10.36
N ALA A 211 -6.15 12.68 11.39
CA ALA A 211 -6.59 13.57 12.46
C ALA A 211 -7.08 14.91 11.90
N LYS A 212 -6.32 15.51 10.98
CA LYS A 212 -6.69 16.75 10.30
C LYS A 212 -8.00 16.59 9.52
N ALA A 213 -8.08 15.59 8.66
CA ALA A 213 -9.27 15.33 7.84
C ALA A 213 -10.53 15.12 8.69
N LEU A 214 -10.43 14.32 9.76
CA LEU A 214 -11.55 14.01 10.64
C LEU A 214 -11.97 15.20 11.52
N THR A 215 -11.03 16.06 11.92
CA THR A 215 -11.34 17.22 12.79
C THR A 215 -11.93 18.39 12.00
N GLU A 216 -11.41 18.67 10.80
CA GLU A 216 -11.90 19.77 9.97
C GLU A 216 -13.37 19.57 9.57
N ALA A 217 -13.80 18.32 9.39
CA ALA A 217 -15.19 17.99 9.09
C ALA A 217 -16.18 18.10 10.27
N VAL A 218 -15.70 18.17 11.52
CA VAL A 218 -16.54 18.34 12.72
C VAL A 218 -16.77 19.82 13.04
N GLY A 219 -15.96 20.71 12.45
CA GLY A 219 -16.02 22.16 12.64
C GLY A 219 -16.93 22.93 11.68
N GLU A 220 -17.56 22.24 10.72
CA GLU A 220 -18.58 22.78 9.80
C GLU A 220 -20.00 22.38 10.22
#